data_AF-A0A0A8P2X3-F1
#
_entry.id   AF-A0A0A8P2X3-F1
#
_cell.length_a   1.000
_cell.length_b   1.000
_cell.length_c   1.000
_cell.angle_alpha   90.00
_cell.angle_beta   90.00
_cell.angle_gamma   90.00
#
_symmetry.space_group_name_H-M   'P 1'
#
loop_
_entity.id
_entity.type
_entity.pdbx_description
1 polymer ?
#
loop_
_entity_poly.entity_id
_entity_poly.type
_entity_poly.pdbx_seq_one_letter_code
_entity_poly.pdbx_strand_id
1 'polypeptide(L)'
;LLGGWMVVMLVLTQSYTGILMSLLSVRHIPQPFQNLRILLDHPSTTMIWEHDTAYVQHFKTTETGIIREVRDVDEAGGITYILSTNYPSMLHEMVKPGSHVFIGEYLTATILMAQQFTQTGQCDYYTSREGFMPFIYCMIGPKHSPIVPALNTRVRWLTEAGLYDHWMKSIVGNSTACLRPPTRIIVRTTLSITTLWGMFVILGVGHLFGLLVFGLEKFWSRCGPALITTTHLSS
;
A
#
# COMPACT_ATOMS: atom_id res chain seq x y z
N LEU A 1 27.67 -36.19 -23.79
CA LEU A 1 26.91 -35.04 -24.33
C LEU A 1 25.46 -35.02 -23.84
N LEU A 2 24.66 -36.04 -24.14
CA LEU A 2 23.27 -36.16 -23.64
C LEU A 2 23.14 -36.05 -22.11
N GLY A 3 23.98 -36.76 -21.35
CA GLY A 3 23.96 -36.69 -19.89
C GLY A 3 24.26 -35.28 -19.34
N GLY A 4 25.23 -34.58 -19.94
CA GLY A 4 25.55 -33.19 -19.58
C GLY A 4 24.39 -32.24 -19.86
N TRP A 5 23.73 -32.39 -21.02
CA TRP A 5 22.55 -31.60 -21.36
C TRP A 5 21.38 -31.84 -20.39
N MET A 6 21.13 -33.09 -20.01
CA MET A 6 20.06 -33.42 -19.06
C MET A 6 20.33 -32.84 -17.67
N VAL A 7 21.59 -32.86 -17.21
CA VAL A 7 21.98 -32.22 -15.94
C VAL A 7 21.76 -30.71 -16.01
N VAL A 8 22.15 -30.05 -17.10
CA VAL A 8 21.92 -28.60 -17.27
C VAL A 8 20.43 -28.27 -17.24
N MET A 9 19.59 -28.99 -17.98
CA MET A 9 18.14 -28.76 -18.00
C MET A 9 17.49 -29.01 -16.63
N LEU A 10 17.94 -30.04 -15.91
CA LEU A 10 17.47 -30.32 -14.55
C LEU A 10 17.83 -29.17 -13.61
N VAL A 11 19.08 -28.69 -13.64
CA VAL A 11 19.52 -27.56 -12.80
C VAL A 11 18.73 -26.30 -13.13
N LEU A 12 18.55 -25.97 -14.42
CA LEU A 12 17.78 -24.80 -14.84
C LEU A 12 16.33 -24.87 -14.37
N THR A 13 15.68 -26.01 -14.56
CA THR A 13 14.27 -26.19 -14.15
C THR A 13 14.10 -26.06 -12.64
N GLN A 14 14.99 -26.67 -11.85
CA GLN A 14 14.93 -26.58 -10.40
C GLN A 14 15.29 -25.18 -9.87
N SER A 15 16.20 -24.47 -10.52
CA SER A 15 16.52 -23.09 -10.16
C SER A 15 15.34 -22.15 -10.42
N TYR A 16 14.66 -22.33 -11.56
CA TYR A 16 13.49 -21.55 -11.94
C TYR A 16 12.32 -21.75 -10.97
N THR A 17 12.00 -23.00 -10.63
CA THR A 17 10.93 -23.30 -9.65
C THR A 17 11.25 -22.70 -8.29
N GLY A 18 12.51 -22.76 -7.84
CA GLY A 18 12.96 -22.16 -6.59
C GLY A 18 12.77 -20.64 -6.55
N ILE A 19 13.21 -19.93 -7.60
CA ILE A 19 13.06 -18.46 -7.69
C ILE A 19 11.59 -18.06 -7.77
N LEU A 20 10.79 -18.76 -8.59
CA LEU A 20 9.37 -18.50 -8.74
C LEU A 20 8.63 -18.66 -7.40
N MET A 21 8.92 -19.75 -6.67
CA MET A 21 8.33 -19.97 -5.34
C MET A 21 8.75 -18.90 -4.35
N SER A 22 10.01 -18.45 -4.37
CA SER A 22 10.47 -17.35 -3.53
C SER A 22 9.72 -16.05 -3.84
N LEU A 23 9.56 -15.71 -5.12
CA LEU A 23 8.86 -14.49 -5.54
C LEU A 23 7.36 -14.51 -5.22
N LEU A 24 6.71 -15.68 -5.35
CA LEU A 24 5.29 -15.83 -5.04
C LEU A 24 5.02 -15.87 -3.54
N SER A 25 5.98 -16.34 -2.74
CA SER A 25 5.81 -16.46 -1.29
C SER A 25 5.73 -15.10 -0.59
N VAL A 26 6.41 -14.08 -1.10
CA VAL A 26 6.47 -12.75 -0.47
C VAL A 26 5.86 -11.70 -1.39
N ARG A 27 4.74 -11.10 -0.97
CA ARG A 27 4.26 -9.86 -1.59
C ARG A 27 4.71 -8.67 -0.77
N HIS A 28 5.19 -7.66 -1.49
CA HIS A 28 5.39 -6.33 -0.94
C HIS A 28 4.08 -5.55 -1.02
N ILE A 29 3.63 -5.01 0.12
CA ILE A 29 2.51 -4.07 0.15
C ILE A 29 3.12 -2.67 0.05
N PRO A 30 2.98 -1.96 -1.09
CA PRO A 30 3.51 -0.61 -1.22
C PRO A 30 2.75 0.32 -0.27
N GLN A 31 3.49 1.12 0.49
CA GLN A 31 2.94 2.17 1.35
C GLN A 31 3.42 3.52 0.83
N PRO A 32 2.76 4.10 -0.20
CA PRO A 32 3.30 5.22 -0.97
C PRO A 32 3.48 6.50 -0.15
N PHE A 33 2.59 6.78 0.80
CA PHE A 33 2.60 8.02 1.58
C PHE A 33 3.27 7.81 2.94
N GLN A 34 4.58 8.01 2.99
CA GLN A 34 5.35 7.94 4.24
C GLN A 34 5.66 9.30 4.85
N ASN A 35 5.72 10.34 4.02
CA ASN A 35 6.14 11.68 4.40
C ASN A 35 5.17 12.71 3.81
N LEU A 36 5.00 13.84 4.49
CA LEU A 36 4.13 14.93 4.03
C LEU A 36 4.56 15.46 2.66
N ARG A 37 5.87 15.49 2.37
CA ARG A 37 6.39 15.95 1.07
C ARG A 37 5.88 15.11 -0.10
N ILE A 38 5.91 13.79 0.06
CA ILE A 38 5.42 12.86 -0.97
C ILE A 38 3.93 13.09 -1.22
N LEU A 39 3.16 13.37 -0.17
CA LEU A 39 1.74 13.67 -0.30
C LEU A 39 1.49 14.97 -1.07
N LEU A 40 2.29 16.02 -0.82
CA LEU A 40 2.19 17.30 -1.53
C LEU A 40 2.59 17.22 -3.01
N ASP A 41 3.52 16.34 -3.36
CA ASP A 41 3.93 16.13 -4.75
C ASP A 41 2.85 15.36 -5.58
N HIS A 42 1.81 14.81 -4.94
CA HIS A 42 0.71 14.07 -5.58
C HIS A 42 -0.62 14.85 -5.51
N PRO A 43 -0.88 15.79 -6.43
CA PRO A 43 -2.08 16.65 -6.39
C PRO A 43 -3.41 15.90 -6.66
N SER A 44 -3.35 14.65 -7.11
CA SER A 44 -4.54 13.81 -7.35
C SER A 44 -5.16 13.23 -6.08
N THR A 45 -4.49 13.37 -4.93
CA THR A 45 -4.94 12.79 -3.66
C THR A 45 -5.37 13.89 -2.71
N THR A 46 -6.63 13.86 -2.29
CA THR A 46 -7.21 14.86 -1.40
C THR A 46 -6.87 14.53 0.05
N MET A 47 -6.45 15.54 0.81
CA MET A 47 -6.19 15.38 2.25
C MET A 47 -7.45 15.60 3.06
N ILE A 48 -7.63 14.83 4.13
CA ILE A 48 -8.74 14.99 5.06
C ILE A 48 -8.20 15.52 6.38
N TRP A 49 -8.74 16.64 6.82
CA TRP A 49 -8.35 17.32 8.06
C TRP A 49 -9.55 17.51 8.98
N GLU A 50 -9.30 17.60 10.28
CA GLU A 50 -10.34 17.95 11.24
C GLU A 50 -10.63 19.45 11.23
N HIS A 51 -11.92 19.80 11.18
CA HIS A 51 -12.39 21.18 11.21
C HIS A 51 -12.02 21.88 12.53
N ASP A 52 -11.71 23.18 12.46
CA ASP A 52 -11.41 24.06 13.61
C ASP A 52 -10.33 23.58 14.60
N THR A 53 -9.33 22.84 14.13
CA THR A 53 -8.22 22.40 14.99
C THR A 53 -7.05 23.39 15.00
N ALA A 54 -6.21 23.28 16.04
CA ALA A 54 -4.97 24.04 16.16
C ALA A 54 -4.05 23.84 14.95
N TYR A 55 -4.06 22.65 14.34
CA TYR A 55 -3.29 22.36 13.13
C TYR A 55 -3.76 23.19 11.94
N VAL A 56 -5.08 23.30 11.75
CA VAL A 56 -5.69 24.10 10.68
C VAL A 56 -5.35 25.57 10.84
N GLN A 57 -5.41 26.08 12.07
CA GLN A 57 -4.99 27.45 12.34
C GLN A 57 -3.49 27.66 12.11
N HIS A 58 -2.66 26.67 12.44
CA HIS A 58 -1.21 26.76 12.29
C HIS A 58 -0.79 26.83 10.82
N PHE A 59 -1.31 25.97 9.94
CA PHE A 59 -0.91 26.04 8.54
C PHE A 59 -1.48 27.26 7.81
N LYS A 60 -2.63 27.79 8.23
CA LYS A 60 -3.19 29.03 7.70
C LYS A 60 -2.35 30.27 8.04
N THR A 61 -1.72 30.27 9.21
CA THR A 61 -0.91 31.41 9.71
C THR A 61 0.57 31.32 9.35
N THR A 62 1.07 30.14 8.99
CA THR A 62 2.49 29.94 8.71
C THR A 62 2.87 30.44 7.31
N GLU A 63 3.91 31.26 7.23
CA GLU A 63 4.35 31.88 5.97
C GLU A 63 5.55 31.18 5.30
N THR A 64 6.17 30.19 5.96
CA THR A 64 7.43 29.58 5.48
C THR A 64 7.44 28.06 5.58
N GLY A 65 8.13 27.40 4.63
CA GLY A 65 8.39 25.96 4.66
C GLY A 65 7.26 25.09 4.07
N ILE A 66 7.34 23.78 4.30
CA ILE A 66 6.41 22.77 3.75
C ILE A 66 4.96 23.03 4.19
N ILE A 67 4.76 23.60 5.37
CA ILE A 67 3.44 23.95 5.90
C ILE A 67 2.76 25.04 5.06
N ARG A 68 3.52 25.93 4.42
CA ARG A 68 2.98 26.93 3.46
C ARG A 68 2.41 26.23 2.23
N GLU A 69 3.07 25.18 1.73
CA GLU A 69 2.58 24.42 0.57
C GLU A 69 1.28 23.68 0.89
N VAL A 70 1.08 23.23 2.13
CA VAL A 70 -0.21 22.66 2.57
C VAL A 70 -1.33 23.70 2.44
N ARG A 71 -1.07 24.96 2.78
CA ARG A 71 -2.04 26.06 2.59
C ARG A 71 -2.31 26.31 1.10
N ASP A 72 -1.28 26.29 0.25
CA ASP A 72 -1.47 26.44 -1.20
C ASP A 72 -2.36 25.30 -1.76
N VAL A 73 -2.27 24.09 -1.20
CA VAL A 73 -3.16 22.96 -1.54
C VAL A 73 -4.58 23.14 -0.98
N ASP A 74 -4.74 23.71 0.21
CA ASP A 74 -6.04 24.08 0.79
C ASP A 74 -6.78 25.06 -0.11
N GLU A 75 -6.09 26.12 -0.57
CA GLU A 75 -6.63 27.15 -1.47
C GLU A 75 -7.02 26.57 -2.84
N ALA A 76 -6.29 25.54 -3.31
CA ALA A 76 -6.61 24.82 -4.53
C ALA A 76 -7.78 23.82 -4.39
N GLY A 77 -8.33 23.65 -3.19
CA GLY A 77 -9.43 22.71 -2.90
C GLY A 77 -8.98 21.26 -2.71
N GLY A 78 -7.69 21.03 -2.46
CA GLY A 78 -7.12 19.69 -2.19
C GLY A 78 -7.30 19.19 -0.76
N ILE A 79 -8.05 19.92 0.08
CA ILE A 79 -8.33 19.58 1.48
C ILE A 79 -9.84 19.50 1.73
N THR A 80 -10.27 18.40 2.34
CA THR A 80 -11.64 18.21 2.83
C THR A 80 -11.65 18.25 4.35
N TYR A 81 -12.51 19.11 4.91
CA TYR A 81 -12.67 19.23 6.35
C TYR A 81 -13.81 18.35 6.85
N ILE A 82 -13.55 17.62 7.94
CA ILE A 82 -14.53 16.75 8.58
C ILE A 82 -14.57 17.00 10.10
N LEU A 83 -15.65 16.55 10.73
CA LEU A 83 -15.77 16.53 12.18
C LEU A 83 -15.35 15.17 12.73
N SER A 84 -14.79 15.14 13.94
CA SER A 84 -14.34 13.90 14.62
C SER A 84 -15.45 12.86 14.82
N THR A 85 -16.72 13.27 14.86
CA THR A 85 -17.88 12.36 14.91
C THR A 85 -17.97 11.45 13.68
N ASN A 86 -17.44 11.90 12.54
CA ASN A 86 -17.58 11.23 11.25
C ASN A 86 -16.33 10.43 10.85
N TYR A 87 -15.33 10.32 11.74
CA TYR A 87 -14.11 9.54 11.48
C TYR A 87 -14.35 8.10 11.03
N PRO A 88 -15.25 7.32 11.67
CA PRO A 88 -15.45 5.93 11.28
C PRO A 88 -16.00 5.79 9.84
N SER A 89 -16.96 6.64 9.47
CA SER A 89 -17.56 6.63 8.13
C SER A 89 -16.57 7.10 7.07
N MET A 90 -15.81 8.17 7.37
CA MET A 90 -14.79 8.70 6.47
C MET A 90 -13.72 7.68 6.10
N LEU A 91 -13.24 6.89 7.09
CA LEU A 91 -12.25 5.85 6.84
C LEU A 91 -12.76 4.88 5.77
N HIS A 92 -14.00 4.41 5.91
CA HIS A 92 -14.58 3.44 5.00
C HIS A 92 -14.94 4.01 3.62
N GLU A 93 -15.51 5.20 3.57
CA GLU A 93 -16.05 5.79 2.34
C GLU A 93 -14.99 6.53 1.51
N MET A 94 -13.99 7.14 2.16
CA MET A 94 -13.03 8.02 1.50
C MET A 94 -11.60 7.46 1.50
N VAL A 95 -11.14 6.89 2.62
CA VAL A 95 -9.75 6.43 2.75
C VAL A 95 -9.58 5.02 2.17
N LYS A 96 -10.52 4.09 2.41
CA LYS A 96 -10.44 2.72 1.90
C LYS A 96 -10.35 2.61 0.36
N PRO A 97 -11.07 3.43 -0.43
CA PRO A 97 -10.90 3.45 -1.89
C PRO A 97 -9.53 3.97 -2.35
N GLY A 98 -8.76 4.62 -1.49
CA GLY A 98 -7.45 5.17 -1.80
C GLY A 98 -7.46 6.54 -2.47
N SER A 99 -8.61 7.21 -2.54
CA SER A 99 -8.74 8.57 -3.11
C SER A 99 -8.32 9.66 -2.12
N HIS A 100 -8.46 9.41 -0.82
CA HIS A 100 -8.19 10.39 0.22
C HIS A 100 -7.19 9.87 1.27
N VAL A 101 -6.42 10.80 1.85
CA VAL A 101 -5.49 10.52 2.95
C VAL A 101 -5.93 11.28 4.19
N PHE A 102 -6.13 10.55 5.28
CA PHE A 102 -6.46 11.15 6.57
C PHE A 102 -5.22 11.72 7.26
N ILE A 103 -5.28 13.01 7.60
CA ILE A 103 -4.25 13.71 8.37
C ILE A 103 -4.82 14.04 9.74
N GLY A 104 -4.18 13.49 10.77
CA GLY A 104 -4.60 13.70 12.15
C GLY A 104 -3.56 13.23 13.14
N GLU A 105 -3.94 13.25 14.42
CA GLU A 105 -3.08 12.85 15.52
C GLU A 105 -2.75 11.36 15.48
N TYR A 106 -1.49 11.03 15.77
CA TYR A 106 -1.03 9.64 15.81
C TYR A 106 -1.85 8.77 16.77
N LEU A 107 -2.19 9.31 17.95
CA LEU A 107 -2.99 8.62 18.95
C LEU A 107 -4.40 8.32 18.41
N THR A 108 -5.06 9.32 17.83
CA THR A 108 -6.40 9.19 17.24
C THR A 108 -6.42 8.18 16.11
N ALA A 109 -5.47 8.27 15.16
CA ALA A 109 -5.33 7.30 14.07
C ALA A 109 -5.13 5.87 14.62
N THR A 110 -4.30 5.72 15.65
CA THR A 110 -4.04 4.43 16.29
C THR A 110 -5.30 3.83 16.94
N ILE A 111 -6.08 4.65 17.66
CA ILE A 111 -7.34 4.22 18.27
C ILE A 111 -8.35 3.79 17.21
N LEU A 112 -8.50 4.57 16.13
CA LEU A 112 -9.41 4.23 15.03
C LEU A 112 -9.04 2.90 14.36
N MET A 113 -7.75 2.68 14.10
CA MET A 113 -7.26 1.39 13.58
C MET A 113 -7.55 0.24 14.56
N ALA A 114 -7.35 0.45 15.87
CA ALA A 114 -7.63 -0.56 16.89
C ALA A 114 -9.11 -0.94 16.96
N GLN A 115 -9.98 0.07 16.88
CA GLN A 115 -11.44 -0.10 16.90
C GLN A 115 -11.90 -0.87 15.67
N GLN A 116 -11.39 -0.51 14.49
CA GLN A 116 -11.70 -1.26 13.29
C GLN A 116 -11.23 -2.71 13.39
N PHE A 117 -9.98 -2.95 13.82
CA PHE A 117 -9.47 -4.31 13.96
C PHE A 117 -10.33 -5.13 14.92
N THR A 118 -10.82 -4.51 16.00
CA THR A 118 -11.72 -5.15 16.95
C THR A 118 -13.07 -5.53 16.31
N GLN A 119 -13.56 -4.75 15.34
CA GLN A 119 -14.84 -5.00 14.65
C GLN A 119 -14.72 -5.99 13.48
N THR A 120 -13.68 -5.87 12.64
CA THR A 120 -13.54 -6.63 11.39
C THR A 120 -12.51 -7.75 11.47
N GLY A 121 -11.58 -7.68 12.42
CA GLY A 121 -10.42 -8.57 12.50
C GLY A 121 -9.36 -8.33 11.42
N GLN A 122 -9.45 -7.24 10.64
CA GLN A 122 -8.56 -6.97 9.50
C GLN A 122 -7.84 -5.62 9.65
N CYS A 123 -6.57 -5.58 9.22
CA CYS A 123 -5.73 -4.38 9.19
C CYS A 123 -5.70 -3.76 7.78
N ASP A 124 -6.75 -3.01 7.44
CA ASP A 124 -6.87 -2.39 6.11
C ASP A 124 -6.10 -1.06 5.99
N TYR A 125 -5.73 -0.45 7.11
CA TYR A 125 -5.13 0.88 7.18
C TYR A 125 -3.72 0.83 7.73
N TYR A 126 -2.92 1.82 7.38
CA TYR A 126 -1.57 2.03 7.90
C TYR A 126 -1.36 3.51 8.23
N THR A 127 -0.46 3.78 9.16
CA THR A 127 0.03 5.12 9.48
C THR A 127 1.38 5.38 8.82
N SER A 128 1.66 6.65 8.53
CA SER A 128 2.98 7.07 8.05
C SER A 128 4.05 6.83 9.11
N ARG A 129 5.29 6.56 8.68
CA ARG A 129 6.43 6.41 9.59
C ARG A 129 6.88 7.73 10.18
N GLU A 130 6.77 8.80 9.40
CA GLU A 130 7.17 10.13 9.82
C GLU A 130 5.93 10.97 10.17
N GLY A 131 6.01 11.65 11.32
CA GLY A 131 5.11 12.73 11.68
C GLY A 131 5.72 14.06 11.25
N PHE A 132 4.88 15.01 10.84
CA PHE A 132 5.34 16.33 10.39
C PHE A 132 5.22 17.41 11.47
N MET A 133 4.43 17.18 12.52
CA MET A 133 4.22 18.13 13.60
C MET A 133 4.16 17.42 14.96
N PRO A 134 5.02 17.78 15.93
CA PRO A 134 4.90 17.26 17.28
C PRO A 134 3.71 17.92 17.99
N PHE A 135 2.88 17.10 18.64
CA PHE A 135 1.78 17.57 19.47
C PHE A 135 1.91 17.02 20.88
N ILE A 136 1.50 17.83 21.86
CA ILE A 136 1.58 17.49 23.28
C ILE A 136 0.19 17.65 23.88
N TYR A 137 -0.28 16.61 24.57
CA TYR A 137 -1.50 16.67 25.37
C TYR A 137 -1.19 17.25 26.76
N CYS A 138 -1.96 18.23 27.17
CA CYS A 138 -1.80 18.89 28.47
C CYS A 138 -3.15 19.26 29.07
N MET A 139 -3.22 19.32 30.40
CA MET A 139 -4.36 19.88 31.10
C MET A 139 -4.25 21.40 31.15
N ILE A 140 -5.34 22.07 30.79
CA ILE A 140 -5.41 23.53 30.74
C ILE A 140 -6.24 24.02 31.92
N GLY A 141 -5.73 25.00 32.66
CA GLY A 141 -6.44 25.66 33.75
C GLY A 141 -6.46 27.17 33.57
N PRO A 142 -7.39 27.89 34.24
CA PRO A 142 -7.44 29.35 34.20
C PRO A 142 -6.13 29.99 34.66
N LYS A 143 -5.79 31.14 34.06
CA LYS A 143 -4.61 31.90 34.44
C LYS A 143 -4.66 32.23 35.94
N HIS A 144 -3.54 32.03 36.64
CA HIS A 144 -3.39 32.25 38.09
C HIS A 144 -4.24 31.35 39.00
N SER A 145 -4.79 30.23 38.49
CA SER A 145 -5.48 29.27 39.35
C SER A 145 -4.49 28.57 40.31
N PRO A 146 -4.77 28.52 41.62
CA PRO A 146 -3.91 27.82 42.60
C PRO A 146 -3.91 26.30 42.41
N ILE A 147 -4.83 25.76 41.61
CA ILE A 147 -4.96 24.32 41.34
C ILE A 147 -3.92 23.85 40.32
N VAL A 148 -3.49 24.70 39.38
CA VAL A 148 -2.58 24.31 38.29
C VAL A 148 -1.24 23.78 38.83
N PRO A 149 -0.55 24.44 39.77
CA PRO A 149 0.70 23.90 40.35
C PRO A 149 0.50 22.57 41.10
N ALA A 150 -0.63 22.43 41.79
CA ALA A 150 -0.96 21.21 42.52
C ALA A 150 -1.20 20.04 41.54
N LEU A 151 -1.99 20.26 40.49
CA LEU A 151 -2.21 19.27 39.42
C LEU A 151 -0.92 18.91 38.70
N ASN A 152 -0.08 19.89 38.36
CA ASN A 152 1.18 19.63 37.67
C ASN A 152 2.09 18.67 38.46
N THR A 153 2.15 18.85 39.79
CA THR A 153 2.90 17.95 40.67
C THR A 153 2.33 16.52 40.66
N ARG A 154 1.00 16.38 40.68
CA ARG A 154 0.33 15.08 40.64
C ARG A 154 0.48 14.37 39.30
N VAL A 155 0.36 15.10 38.19
CA VAL A 155 0.58 14.55 36.84
C VAL A 155 1.99 14.03 36.70
N ARG A 156 2.98 14.82 37.14
CA ARG A 156 4.38 14.41 37.11
C ARG A 156 4.60 13.10 37.88
N TRP A 157 4.04 12.98 39.09
CA TRP A 157 4.13 11.74 39.87
C TRP A 157 3.47 10.56 39.15
N LEU A 158 2.32 10.79 38.51
CA LEU A 158 1.59 9.78 37.75
C LEU A 158 2.39 9.29 36.54
N THR A 159 3.06 10.21 35.84
CA THR A 159 3.93 9.87 34.70
C THR A 159 5.22 9.19 35.16
N GLU A 160 5.87 9.67 36.23
CA GLU A 160 7.09 9.07 36.78
C GLU A 160 6.85 7.67 37.35
N ALA A 161 5.67 7.42 37.91
CA ALA A 161 5.25 6.09 38.35
C ALA A 161 4.91 5.13 37.19
N GLY A 162 4.94 5.60 35.93
CA GLY A 162 4.60 4.80 34.74
C GLY A 162 3.11 4.47 34.61
N LEU A 163 2.24 5.09 35.41
CA LEU A 163 0.81 4.80 35.42
C LEU A 163 0.12 5.29 34.13
N TYR A 164 0.59 6.42 33.60
CA TYR A 164 0.15 6.94 32.30
C TYR A 164 0.41 5.93 31.18
N ASP A 165 1.64 5.39 31.09
CA ASP A 165 2.01 4.43 30.06
C ASP A 165 1.24 3.11 30.18
N HIS A 166 0.97 2.68 31.41
CA HIS A 166 0.16 1.50 31.67
C HIS A 166 -1.27 1.66 31.15
N TRP A 167 -1.93 2.79 31.47
CA TRP A 167 -3.28 3.07 30.97
C TRP A 167 -3.32 3.30 29.48
N MET A 168 -2.32 3.98 28.92
CA MET A 168 -2.22 4.18 27.47
C MET A 168 -2.12 2.83 26.74
N LYS A 169 -1.28 1.91 27.23
CA LYS A 169 -1.19 0.54 26.69
C LYS A 169 -2.49 -0.23 26.84
N SER A 170 -3.26 -0.02 27.91
CA SER A 170 -4.56 -0.68 28.07
C SER A 170 -5.60 -0.17 27.06
N ILE A 171 -5.58 1.13 26.74
CA ILE A 171 -6.51 1.73 25.77
C ILE A 171 -6.12 1.35 24.33
N VAL A 172 -4.81 1.33 24.06
CA VAL A 172 -4.25 1.13 22.71
C VAL A 172 -3.86 -0.32 22.44
N GLY A 173 -3.98 -1.22 23.42
CA GLY A 173 -3.41 -2.58 23.40
C GLY A 173 -3.83 -3.45 22.20
N ASN A 174 -5.06 -3.32 21.70
CA ASN A 174 -5.52 -4.07 20.53
C ASN A 174 -4.88 -3.61 19.20
N SER A 175 -4.29 -2.42 19.16
CA SER A 175 -3.71 -1.85 17.95
C SER A 175 -2.36 -2.47 17.57
N THR A 176 -1.68 -3.16 18.49
CA THR A 176 -0.33 -3.71 18.23
C THR A 176 -0.29 -4.69 17.07
N ALA A 177 -1.43 -5.31 16.75
CA ALA A 177 -1.59 -6.19 15.58
C ALA A 177 -1.46 -5.44 14.25
N CYS A 178 -1.91 -4.18 14.18
CA CYS A 178 -1.93 -3.38 12.95
C CYS A 178 -0.91 -2.24 12.92
N LEU A 179 -0.39 -1.81 14.07
CA LEU A 179 0.57 -0.69 14.21
C LEU A 179 1.91 -0.91 13.49
N ARG A 180 2.27 -2.16 13.24
CA ARG A 180 3.46 -2.52 12.44
C ARG A 180 3.00 -3.37 11.25
N PRO A 181 2.35 -2.76 10.25
CA PRO A 181 1.93 -3.51 9.09
C PRO A 181 3.20 -4.09 8.44
N PRO A 182 3.29 -5.42 8.29
CA PRO A 182 4.46 -6.02 7.71
C PRO A 182 4.53 -5.57 6.24
N THR A 183 5.61 -4.89 5.86
CA THR A 183 5.85 -4.50 4.46
C THR A 183 5.97 -5.71 3.53
N ARG A 184 6.13 -6.90 4.10
CA ARG A 184 6.24 -8.18 3.41
C ARG A 184 5.25 -9.16 4.04
N ILE A 185 4.22 -9.55 3.29
CA ILE A 185 3.29 -10.57 3.72
C ILE A 185 3.64 -11.90 3.05
N ILE A 186 3.60 -12.98 3.84
CA ILE A 186 3.72 -14.34 3.31
C ILE A 186 2.36 -14.70 2.74
N VAL A 187 2.28 -14.75 1.41
CA VAL A 187 1.00 -14.98 0.75
C VAL A 187 0.80 -16.47 0.53
N ARG A 188 -0.21 -17.02 1.22
CA ARG A 188 -0.73 -18.36 0.93
C ARG A 188 -1.83 -18.31 -0.12
N THR A 189 -1.59 -17.61 -1.24
CA THR A 189 -2.57 -17.54 -2.33
C THR A 189 -2.50 -18.81 -3.14
N THR A 190 -3.67 -19.39 -3.43
CA THR A 190 -3.82 -20.38 -4.48
C THR A 190 -3.44 -19.73 -5.82
N LEU A 191 -2.65 -20.43 -6.63
CA LEU A 191 -2.16 -19.91 -7.90
C LEU A 191 -3.36 -19.73 -8.85
N SER A 192 -3.63 -18.48 -9.26
CA SER A 192 -4.77 -18.17 -10.12
C SER A 192 -4.43 -18.40 -11.59
N ILE A 193 -5.44 -18.78 -12.38
CA ILE A 193 -5.32 -18.91 -13.84
C ILE A 193 -4.91 -17.60 -14.51
N THR A 194 -5.27 -16.45 -13.90
CA THR A 194 -4.90 -15.13 -14.41
C THR A 194 -3.40 -14.89 -14.41
N THR A 195 -2.67 -15.48 -13.46
CA THR A 195 -1.18 -15.41 -13.42
C THR A 195 -0.52 -16.39 -14.39
N LEU A 196 -1.24 -17.40 -14.86
CA LEU A 196 -0.73 -18.45 -15.76
C LEU A 196 -1.11 -18.24 -17.23
N TRP A 197 -1.94 -17.23 -17.53
CA TRP A 197 -2.45 -17.00 -18.88
C TRP A 197 -1.37 -16.87 -19.94
N GLY A 198 -0.24 -16.22 -19.62
CA GLY A 198 0.90 -16.10 -20.52
C GLY A 198 1.47 -17.44 -21.00
N MET A 199 1.47 -18.48 -20.15
CA MET A 199 1.93 -19.83 -20.54
C MET A 199 0.98 -20.46 -21.56
N PHE A 200 -0.33 -20.28 -21.40
CA PHE A 200 -1.33 -20.77 -22.35
C PHE A 200 -1.25 -20.04 -23.69
N VAL A 201 -0.95 -18.74 -23.70
CA VAL A 201 -0.74 -17.97 -24.92
C VAL A 201 0.47 -18.49 -25.70
N ILE A 202 1.60 -18.71 -25.02
CA ILE A 202 2.82 -19.24 -25.66
C ILE A 202 2.56 -20.63 -26.25
N LEU A 203 1.88 -21.51 -25.50
CA LEU A 203 1.49 -22.84 -25.98
C LEU A 203 0.58 -22.76 -27.21
N GLY A 204 -0.42 -21.88 -27.18
CA GLY A 204 -1.36 -21.67 -28.28
C GLY A 204 -0.67 -21.16 -29.54
N VAL A 205 0.19 -20.15 -29.41
CA VAL A 205 0.97 -19.60 -30.54
C VAL A 205 1.94 -20.65 -31.10
N GLY A 206 2.59 -21.43 -30.23
CA GLY A 206 3.48 -22.51 -30.66
C GLY A 206 2.76 -23.59 -31.46
N HIS A 207 1.57 -24.02 -31.02
CA HIS A 207 0.76 -24.98 -31.76
C HIS A 207 0.25 -24.40 -33.08
N LEU A 208 -0.19 -23.14 -33.10
CA LEU A 208 -0.61 -22.48 -34.33
C LEU A 208 0.53 -22.41 -35.34
N PHE A 209 1.73 -22.03 -34.88
CA PHE A 209 2.93 -21.96 -35.72
C PHE A 209 3.32 -23.34 -36.25
N GLY A 210 3.30 -24.37 -35.40
CA GLY A 210 3.57 -25.74 -35.83
C GLY A 210 2.56 -26.24 -36.88
N LEU A 211 1.28 -25.95 -36.69
CA LEU A 211 0.23 -26.28 -37.66
C LEU A 211 0.39 -25.53 -38.98
N LEU A 212 0.80 -24.26 -38.93
CA LEU A 212 1.10 -23.47 -40.13
C LEU A 212 2.26 -24.06 -40.92
N VAL A 213 3.38 -24.38 -40.25
CA VAL A 213 4.55 -24.99 -40.90
C VAL A 213 4.18 -26.35 -41.50
N PHE A 214 3.47 -27.20 -40.77
CA PHE A 214 3.00 -28.49 -41.28
C PHE A 214 2.05 -28.33 -42.49
N GLY A 215 1.16 -27.34 -42.44
CA GLY A 215 0.28 -27.00 -43.56
C GLY A 215 1.04 -26.54 -44.80
N LEU A 216 2.04 -25.68 -44.62
CA LEU A 216 2.93 -25.23 -45.70
C LEU A 216 3.75 -26.38 -46.30
N GLU A 217 4.29 -27.27 -45.47
CA GLU A 217 5.02 -28.46 -45.92
C GLU A 217 4.10 -29.36 -46.76
N LYS A 218 2.87 -29.60 -46.29
CA LYS A 218 1.92 -30.45 -47.02
C LYS A 218 1.49 -29.80 -48.34
N PHE A 219 1.25 -28.50 -48.34
CA PHE A 219 0.95 -27.74 -49.55
C PHE A 219 2.11 -27.82 -50.56
N TRP A 220 3.35 -27.61 -50.09
CA TRP A 220 4.53 -27.67 -50.93
C TRP A 220 4.81 -29.08 -51.46
N SER A 221 4.62 -30.12 -50.65
CA SER A 221 4.75 -31.52 -51.10
C SER A 221 3.72 -31.93 -52.17
N ARG A 222 2.54 -31.29 -52.18
CA ARG A 222 1.41 -31.68 -53.04
C ARG A 222 1.34 -30.82 -54.31
N CYS A 223 1.66 -29.54 -54.22
CA CYS A 223 1.74 -28.61 -55.36
C CYS A 223 3.14 -28.50 -55.98
N GLY A 224 4.21 -28.80 -55.23
CA GLY A 224 5.59 -28.81 -55.71
C GLY A 224 5.83 -29.71 -56.94
N PRO A 225 5.33 -30.96 -56.98
CA PRO A 225 5.48 -31.79 -58.17
C PRO A 225 4.66 -31.30 -59.37
N ALA A 226 3.54 -30.59 -59.16
CA ALA A 226 2.69 -30.05 -60.22
C ALA A 226 3.23 -28.73 -60.82
N LEU A 227 4.01 -27.94 -60.07
CA LEU A 227 4.65 -26.71 -60.56
C LEU A 227 5.98 -26.98 -61.29
N ILE A 228 6.66 -28.09 -60.96
CA ILE A 228 7.92 -28.49 -61.61
C ILE A 228 7.67 -29.22 -62.93
N THR A 229 6.54 -29.93 -63.08
CA THR A 229 6.20 -30.57 -64.37
C THR A 229 5.69 -29.59 -65.44
N THR A 230 5.11 -28.45 -65.07
CA THR A 230 4.68 -27.43 -66.04
C THR A 230 5.84 -26.58 -66.57
N THR A 231 6.98 -26.52 -65.87
CA THR A 231 8.18 -25.81 -66.33
C THR A 231 9.09 -26.65 -67.23
N HIS A 232 8.93 -27.99 -67.24
CA HIS A 232 9.71 -28.90 -68.09
C HIS A 232 9.05 -29.25 -69.45
N LEU A 233 7.81 -28.82 -69.69
CA LEU A 233 7.04 -29.05 -70.93
C LEU A 233 6.96 -27.82 -71.86
N SER A 234 7.65 -26.72 -71.52
CA SER A 234 7.73 -25.51 -72.34
C SER A 234 9.17 -25.10 -72.74
N SER A 235 10.10 -26.08 -72.80
CA SER A 235 11.45 -25.90 -73.36
C SER A 235 11.63 -26.78 -74.58
#